data_AF-M4DX42-F1
#
_entry.id   AF-M4DX42-F1
#
_cell.length_a   1.000
_cell.length_b   1.000
_cell.length_c   1.000
_cell.angle_alpha   90.00
_cell.angle_beta   90.00
_cell.angle_gamma   90.00
#
_symmetry.space_group_name_H-M   'P 1'
#
loop_
_entity.id
_entity.type
_entity.pdbx_description
1 polymer ?
#
loop_
_entity_poly.entity_id
_entity_poly.type
_entity_poly.pdbx_seq_one_letter_code
_entity_poly.pdbx_strand_id
1 'polypeptide(L)' 'MLGANADIGVDQEAPVPEALINTIGQRHKFSVKVTEHNLSGKTRALTVTEILPLDTPTKTETSE' A
#
# COMPACT_ATOMS: atom_id res chain seq x y z
N MET A 1 -46.32 -10.78 12.10
CA MET A 1 -44.96 -10.36 12.49
C MET A 1 -43.99 -11.20 11.69
N LEU A 2 -43.39 -10.64 10.64
CA LEU A 2 -42.26 -11.27 9.96
C LEU A 2 -41.01 -10.57 10.50
N GLY A 3 -40.11 -11.38 11.06
CA GLY A 3 -38.91 -10.90 11.77
C GLY A 3 -38.03 -10.05 10.86
N ALA A 4 -37.72 -8.85 11.34
CA ALA A 4 -36.82 -7.91 10.69
C ALA A 4 -35.53 -7.83 11.51
N ASN A 5 -34.74 -8.89 11.41
CA ASN A 5 -33.34 -8.90 11.77
C ASN A 5 -32.67 -9.86 10.78
N ALA A 6 -32.82 -9.51 9.50
CA ALA A 6 -31.85 -9.91 8.50
C ALA A 6 -30.53 -9.32 8.96
N ASP A 7 -29.68 -10.18 9.51
CA ASP A 7 -28.24 -9.95 9.61
C ASP A 7 -27.80 -9.56 8.20
N ILE A 8 -27.64 -8.26 7.97
CA ILE A 8 -27.13 -7.74 6.71
C ILE A 8 -25.66 -8.07 6.76
N GLY A 9 -25.35 -9.26 6.23
CA GLY A 9 -24.02 -9.82 6.19
C GLY A 9 -23.01 -8.74 5.83
N VAL A 10 -22.00 -8.61 6.67
CA VAL A 10 -20.87 -7.67 6.59
C VAL A 10 -19.99 -7.91 5.33
N ASP A 11 -20.48 -8.60 4.31
CA ASP A 11 -19.79 -8.93 3.07
C ASP A 11 -19.82 -7.80 2.01
N GLN A 12 -20.12 -6.57 2.41
CA GLN A 12 -19.96 -5.39 1.53
C GLN A 12 -18.59 -4.75 1.77
N GLU A 13 -17.50 -5.50 1.54
CA GLU A 13 -16.19 -4.89 1.41
C GLU A 13 -16.17 -4.07 0.12
N ALA A 14 -15.92 -2.77 0.24
CA ALA A 14 -15.82 -1.90 -0.93
C ALA A 14 -14.64 -2.35 -1.81
N PRO A 15 -14.77 -2.35 -3.15
CA PRO A 15 -13.68 -2.75 -4.03
C PRO A 15 -12.49 -1.81 -3.82
N VAL A 16 -11.30 -2.40 -3.64
CA VAL A 16 -10.04 -1.64 -3.55
C VAL A 16 -9.82 -0.91 -4.88
N PRO A 17 -9.46 0.38 -4.88
CA PRO A 17 -9.19 1.11 -6.11
C PRO A 17 -8.08 0.45 -6.96
N GLU A 18 -8.38 0.21 -8.24
CA GLU A 18 -7.45 -0.41 -9.20
C GLU A 18 -6.09 0.31 -9.26
N ALA A 19 -6.10 1.65 -9.08
CA ALA A 19 -4.89 2.46 -9.04
C ALA A 19 -3.93 2.04 -7.91
N LEU A 20 -4.43 1.61 -6.75
CA LEU A 20 -3.61 1.10 -5.64
C LEU A 20 -3.08 -0.30 -5.96
N ILE A 21 -3.92 -1.17 -6.52
CA ILE A 21 -3.52 -2.51 -6.95
C ILE A 21 -2.38 -2.43 -7.97
N ASN A 22 -2.47 -1.51 -8.92
CA ASN A 22 -1.45 -1.28 -9.94
C ASN A 22 -0.09 -0.84 -9.38
N THR A 23 -0.02 -0.35 -8.14
CA THR A 23 1.26 -0.01 -7.48
C THR A 23 2.01 -1.23 -6.95
N ILE A 24 1.34 -2.38 -6.79
CA ILE A 24 1.93 -3.60 -6.25
C ILE A 24 2.95 -4.16 -7.25
N GLY A 25 4.15 -4.51 -6.77
CA GLY A 25 5.24 -5.02 -7.61
C GLY A 25 6.10 -3.93 -8.27
N GLN A 26 5.71 -2.65 -8.15
CA GLN A 26 6.55 -1.55 -8.62
C GLN A 26 7.74 -1.29 -7.67
N ARG A 27 8.92 -0.99 -8.23
CA ARG A 27 10.11 -0.64 -7.47
C ARG A 27 10.25 0.88 -7.34
N HIS A 28 10.47 1.32 -6.10
CA HIS A 28 10.63 2.73 -5.74
C HIS A 28 11.81 2.89 -4.79
N LYS A 29 12.36 4.10 -4.74
CA LYS A 29 13.38 4.49 -3.78
C LYS A 29 12.71 5.33 -2.70
N PHE A 30 12.95 5.04 -1.43
CA PHE A 30 12.28 5.71 -0.31
C PHE A 30 13.28 6.27 0.68
N SER A 31 13.00 7.45 1.20
CA SER A 31 13.59 7.93 2.46
C SER A 31 12.75 7.37 3.61
N VAL A 32 13.40 6.69 4.56
CA VAL A 32 12.72 6.02 5.66
C VAL A 32 13.23 6.50 7.02
N LYS A 33 12.30 6.71 7.94
CA LYS A 33 12.57 6.88 9.36
C LYS A 33 12.34 5.55 10.07
N VAL A 34 13.34 5.10 10.82
CA VAL A 34 13.24 3.92 11.68
C VAL A 34 13.08 4.39 13.12
N THR A 35 12.07 3.89 13.81
CA THR A 35 11.87 4.17 15.24
C THR A 35 11.68 2.88 16.02
N GLU A 36 12.16 2.87 17.25
CA GLU A 36 11.73 1.88 18.23
C GLU A 36 10.35 2.27 18.73
N HIS A 37 9.44 1.30 18.77
CA HIS A 37 8.16 1.46 19.41
C HIS A 37 8.27 1.03 20.87
N ASN A 38 7.53 1.69 21.76
CA ASN A 38 7.45 1.32 23.18
C ASN A 38 6.63 0.04 23.42
N LEU A 39 6.48 -0.81 22.40
CA LEU A 39 5.81 -2.10 22.49
C LEU A 39 6.82 -3.12 23.03
N SER A 40 6.42 -3.94 23.99
CA SER A 40 7.28 -5.00 24.52
C SER A 40 7.61 -6.01 23.41
N GLY A 41 8.88 -6.09 23.00
CA GLY A 41 9.33 -6.92 21.88
C GLY A 41 10.52 -6.29 21.16
N LYS A 42 11.08 -6.99 20.16
CA LYS A 42 12.15 -6.47 19.29
C LYS A 42 11.58 -5.95 17.97
N THR A 43 10.51 -5.16 18.03
CA THR A 43 9.87 -4.60 16.84
C THR A 43 10.31 -3.15 16.63
N ARG A 44 10.42 -2.75 15.36
CA ARG A 44 10.72 -1.37 14.95
C ARG A 44 9.64 -0.94 13.97
N ALA A 45 9.28 0.34 14.01
CA ALA A 45 8.46 0.93 12.98
C ALA A 45 9.33 1.54 11.88
N LEU A 46 8.86 1.36 10.65
CA LEU A 46 9.41 1.96 9.45
C LEU A 46 8.36 2.93 8.91
N THR A 47 8.71 4.21 8.84
CA THR A 47 7.86 5.23 8.24
C THR A 47 8.55 5.74 6.99
N VAL A 48 7.90 5.60 5.83
CA VAL A 48 8.33 6.27 4.60
C VAL A 48 8.01 7.76 4.76
N THR A 49 9.03 8.61 4.73
CA THR A 49 8.87 10.07 4.82
C THR A 49 8.79 10.72 3.45
N GLU A 50 9.43 10.11 2.46
CA GLU A 50 9.49 10.63 1.10
C GLU A 50 9.72 9.50 0.11
N ILE A 51 9.12 9.65 -1.08
CA ILE A 51 9.40 8.80 -2.24
C ILE A 51 10.38 9.55 -3.12
N LEU A 52 11.56 8.99 -3.32
CA LEU A 52 12.59 9.58 -4.16
C LEU A 52 12.35 9.20 -5.63
N PRO A 53 12.64 10.11 -6.58
CA PRO A 53 12.58 9.79 -7.99
C PRO A 53 13.52 8.63 -8.31
N LEU A 54 13.04 7.70 -9.14
CA LEU A 54 13.89 6.63 -9.66
C LEU A 54 14.82 7.23 -10.70
N ASP A 55 16.13 6.98 -10.58
CA ASP A 55 17.08 7.29 -11.64
C ASP A 55 16.61 6.55 -12.91
N THR A 56 16.04 7.28 -13.86
CA THR A 56 15.51 6.71 -15.10
C THR A 56 16.65 6.01 -15.84
N PRO A 57 16.61 4.70 -16.13
CA PRO A 57 17.36 4.22 -17.27
C PRO A 57 16.76 4.95 -18.48
N THR A 58 17.58 5.75 -19.18
CA THR A 58 17.21 6.35 -20.46
C THR A 58 16.68 5.22 -21.34
N LYS A 59 15.37 5.21 -21.59
CA LYS A 59 14.77 4.27 -22.53
C LYS A 59 15.22 4.73 -23.90
N THR A 60 16.26 4.11 -24.45
CA THR A 60 16.56 4.20 -25.88
C THR A 60 15.29 3.78 -26.61
N GLU A 61 14.72 4.73 -27.35
CA GLU A 61 13.65 4.45 -28.31
C GLU A 61 14.12 3.36 -29.26
N THR A 62 13.31 2.32 -29.45
CA THR A 62 13.41 1.49 -30.64
C THR A 62 11.99 1.39 -31.17
N SER A 63 11.69 2.25 -32.16
CA SER A 63 10.55 2.07 -33.05
C SER A 63 10.62 0.71 -33.71
N GLU A 64 9.47 0.08 -33.87
CA GLU A 64 9.12 -0.67 -35.08
C GLU A 64 7.73 -0.22 -35.54
#